data_AF-A0AAI8V7V1-F1
#
_entry.id   AF-A0AAI8V7V1-F1
#
_cell.length_a   1.000
_cell.length_b   1.000
_cell.length_c   1.000
_cell.angle_alpha   90.00
_cell.angle_beta   90.00
_cell.angle_gamma   90.00
#
_symmetry.space_group_name_H-M   'P 1'
#
loop_
_entity.id
_entity.type
_entity.pdbx_description
1 polymer ?
#
loop_
_entity_poly.entity_id
_entity_poly.type
_entity_poly.pdbx_seq_one_letter_code
_entity_poly.pdbx_strand_id
1 'polypeptide(L)'
;MTTMTAQMENTNTRDFAKATTRLIRPCKEFPAQAEKYVRSIFKEKPSNLDLAATELVPLYGLNDNASHDVVARVQTQAIFVCPELQEHLGEFVLLYLNGEWSLPVGDWRATIKLIQQHKKDPTWHSSKCPVQPDWTVNHFYARFLLRMLREVRYPVKETKMLGWLRRADHEDVYWVLFHALMYLQLDIMQFNRSHAPLRDVASHYANKFPGVGTCL
;
A
#
# COMPACT_ATOMS: atom_id res chain seq x y z
N MET A 1 14.06 21.52 -61.95
CA MET A 1 12.88 20.68 -61.65
C MET A 1 13.40 19.50 -60.83
N THR A 2 13.55 19.65 -59.51
CA THR A 2 12.56 19.39 -58.44
C THR A 2 12.43 17.89 -58.11
N THR A 3 13.19 17.49 -57.09
CA THR A 3 12.89 16.58 -55.97
C THR A 3 11.87 15.45 -56.16
N MET A 4 12.29 14.19 -55.94
CA MET A 4 11.46 13.16 -55.31
C MET A 4 12.32 12.17 -54.49
N THR A 5 12.33 12.40 -53.17
CA THR A 5 12.08 11.42 -52.07
C THR A 5 12.96 10.16 -52.03
N ALA A 6 13.99 10.07 -51.18
CA ALA A 6 13.96 10.11 -49.71
C ALA A 6 12.82 9.27 -49.09
N GLN A 7 12.79 7.97 -49.41
CA GLN A 7 11.98 6.96 -48.72
C GLN A 7 12.75 5.64 -48.66
N MET A 8 13.89 5.63 -47.99
CA MET A 8 14.56 4.35 -47.66
C MET A 8 15.40 4.42 -46.39
N GLU A 9 14.97 5.22 -45.42
CA GLU A 9 15.57 5.29 -44.09
C GLU A 9 14.47 5.62 -43.05
N ASN A 10 13.54 4.69 -42.77
CA ASN A 10 12.73 4.83 -41.54
C ASN A 10 11.91 3.61 -41.09
N THR A 11 12.36 2.39 -41.37
CA THR A 11 11.60 1.17 -40.99
C THR A 11 12.28 0.31 -39.94
N ASN A 12 13.32 0.78 -39.24
CA ASN A 12 14.03 -0.05 -38.25
C ASN A 12 14.21 0.58 -36.85
N THR A 13 13.49 1.67 -36.53
CA THR A 13 13.57 2.33 -35.21
C THR A 13 12.25 2.34 -34.43
N ARG A 14 11.15 1.82 -34.99
CA ARG A 14 9.84 1.78 -34.31
C ARG A 14 9.53 0.46 -33.57
N ASP A 15 10.27 -0.61 -33.83
CA ASP A 15 10.04 -1.90 -33.16
C ASP A 15 10.84 -2.09 -31.86
N PHE A 16 11.68 -1.13 -31.48
CA PHE A 16 12.36 -1.11 -30.17
C PHE A 16 11.51 -0.53 -29.02
N ALA A 17 10.28 -0.08 -29.29
CA ALA A 17 9.39 0.55 -28.31
C ALA A 17 8.21 -0.34 -27.85
N LYS A 18 8.35 -1.67 -27.95
CA LYS A 18 7.28 -2.62 -27.58
C LYS A 18 7.71 -3.77 -26.66
N ALA A 19 8.80 -3.58 -25.92
CA ALA A 19 8.95 -4.22 -24.62
C ALA A 19 8.62 -3.15 -23.58
N THR A 20 7.35 -3.07 -23.14
CA THR A 20 7.02 -2.40 -21.90
C THR A 20 7.72 -3.16 -20.78
N THR A 21 8.96 -2.77 -20.50
CA THR A 21 9.71 -3.26 -19.34
C THR A 21 8.87 -2.88 -18.13
N ARG A 22 8.07 -3.83 -17.63
CA ARG A 22 7.30 -3.66 -16.40
C ARG A 22 8.25 -3.13 -15.34
N LEU A 23 7.98 -1.91 -14.89
CA LEU A 23 8.85 -1.16 -14.00
C LEU A 23 8.87 -1.75 -12.58
N ILE A 24 7.82 -2.50 -12.22
CA ILE A 24 7.75 -3.32 -11.01
C ILE A 24 7.25 -4.72 -11.30
N ARG A 25 7.76 -5.70 -10.54
CA ARG A 25 7.35 -7.11 -10.60
C ARG A 25 7.39 -7.74 -9.20
N PRO A 26 6.45 -7.39 -8.29
CA PRO A 26 6.40 -7.98 -6.97
C PRO A 26 6.13 -9.49 -7.02
N CYS A 27 6.74 -10.24 -6.10
CA CYS A 27 6.48 -11.67 -5.94
C CYS A 27 5.21 -11.89 -5.10
N LYS A 28 4.10 -12.17 -5.78
CA LYS A 28 2.76 -12.29 -5.17
C LYS A 28 2.36 -13.70 -4.75
N GLU A 29 3.23 -14.68 -5.01
CA GLU A 29 2.98 -16.11 -4.76
C GLU A 29 2.94 -16.45 -3.26
N PHE A 30 3.65 -15.67 -2.43
CA PHE A 30 3.82 -15.94 -1.00
C PHE A 30 3.32 -14.78 -0.10
N PRO A 31 2.02 -14.43 -0.14
CA PRO A 31 1.48 -13.28 0.61
C PRO A 31 1.69 -13.39 2.13
N ALA A 32 1.62 -14.60 2.69
CA ALA A 32 1.88 -14.80 4.12
C ALA A 32 3.36 -14.56 4.50
N GLN A 33 4.30 -14.77 3.57
CA GLN A 33 5.70 -14.45 3.82
C GLN A 33 5.93 -12.94 3.72
N ALA A 34 5.29 -12.26 2.76
CA ALA A 34 5.33 -10.81 2.65
C ALA A 34 4.75 -10.13 3.90
N GLU A 35 3.62 -10.61 4.44
CA GLU A 35 3.10 -10.12 5.73
C GLU A 35 4.12 -10.29 6.86
N LYS A 36 4.72 -11.48 6.99
CA LYS A 36 5.74 -11.74 8.02
C LYS A 36 6.93 -10.79 7.88
N TYR A 37 7.33 -10.47 6.64
CA TYR A 37 8.41 -9.55 6.34
C TYR A 37 8.05 -8.10 6.74
N VAL A 38 6.85 -7.62 6.40
CA VAL A 38 6.40 -6.30 6.89
C VAL A 38 6.42 -6.22 8.41
N ARG A 39 5.96 -7.29 9.08
CA ARG A 39 5.99 -7.37 10.54
C ARG A 39 7.40 -7.43 11.12
N SER A 40 8.38 -8.03 10.43
CA SER A 40 9.76 -8.03 10.91
C SER A 40 10.37 -6.63 10.81
N ILE A 41 10.16 -5.91 9.70
CA ILE A 41 10.58 -4.51 9.56
C ILE A 41 10.00 -3.67 10.70
N PHE A 42 8.71 -3.78 10.96
CA PHE A 42 8.08 -3.06 12.07
C PHE A 42 8.70 -3.40 13.44
N LYS A 43 9.05 -4.67 13.69
CA LYS A 43 9.69 -5.10 14.95
C LYS A 43 11.12 -4.56 15.12
N GLU A 44 11.82 -4.29 14.03
CA GLU A 44 13.15 -3.66 14.05
C GLU A 44 13.09 -2.18 14.45
N LYS A 45 11.88 -1.59 14.52
CA LYS A 45 11.60 -0.21 14.93
C LYS A 45 12.45 0.81 14.16
N PRO A 46 12.24 0.95 12.85
CA PRO A 46 12.88 1.99 12.06
C PRO A 46 12.68 3.35 12.73
N SER A 47 13.72 4.18 12.74
CA SER A 47 13.68 5.49 13.41
C SER A 47 12.69 6.48 12.77
N ASN A 48 12.30 6.24 11.51
CA ASN A 48 11.32 7.04 10.77
C ASN A 48 10.69 6.24 9.62
N LEU A 49 9.64 6.82 9.01
CA LEU A 49 8.95 6.25 7.86
C LEU A 49 9.82 6.15 6.61
N ASP A 50 10.85 6.98 6.46
CA ASP A 50 11.75 6.94 5.29
C ASP A 50 12.65 5.70 5.28
N LEU A 51 13.08 5.28 6.47
CA LEU A 51 13.82 4.04 6.67
C LEU A 51 12.89 2.85 6.49
N ALA A 52 11.70 2.87 7.09
CA ALA A 52 10.70 1.83 6.88
C ALA A 52 10.34 1.64 5.39
N ALA A 53 10.18 2.74 4.66
CA ALA A 53 9.98 2.74 3.23
C ALA A 53 11.14 2.05 2.50
N THR A 54 12.39 2.38 2.84
CA THR A 54 13.58 1.71 2.28
C THR A 54 13.55 0.20 2.51
N GLU A 55 13.21 -0.24 3.72
CA GLU A 55 13.15 -1.67 4.06
C GLU A 55 12.01 -2.41 3.34
N LEU A 56 10.95 -1.72 2.93
CA LEU A 56 9.85 -2.32 2.16
C LEU A 56 10.17 -2.54 0.68
N VAL A 57 11.21 -1.88 0.15
CA VAL A 57 11.59 -1.92 -1.26
C VAL A 57 11.66 -3.34 -1.86
N PRO A 58 12.26 -4.35 -1.18
CA PRO A 58 12.33 -5.71 -1.72
C PRO A 58 10.97 -6.34 -2.01
N LEU A 59 9.90 -5.92 -1.33
CA LEU A 59 8.55 -6.43 -1.59
C LEU A 59 7.94 -5.89 -2.90
N TYR A 60 8.45 -4.77 -3.42
CA TYR A 60 7.81 -4.04 -4.51
C TYR A 60 8.32 -4.44 -5.89
N GLY A 61 9.41 -5.21 -5.96
CA GLY A 61 9.96 -5.70 -7.22
C GLY A 61 10.46 -4.58 -8.14
N LEU A 62 11.06 -3.53 -7.56
CA LEU A 62 11.58 -2.35 -8.27
C LEU A 62 12.88 -2.64 -9.05
N ASN A 63 13.70 -3.58 -8.58
CA ASN A 63 14.81 -4.27 -9.27
C ASN A 63 15.53 -5.22 -8.28
N ASP A 64 16.46 -6.05 -8.78
CA ASP A 64 17.18 -7.06 -7.98
C ASP A 64 18.14 -6.46 -6.92
N ASN A 65 18.50 -5.18 -7.03
CA ASN A 65 19.39 -4.45 -6.10
C ASN A 65 18.68 -3.26 -5.43
N ALA A 66 17.35 -3.30 -5.35
CA ALA A 66 16.56 -2.09 -5.12
C ALA A 66 16.78 -1.50 -3.71
N SER A 67 17.17 -2.31 -2.73
CA SER A 67 17.53 -1.85 -1.38
C SER A 67 18.75 -0.91 -1.36
N HIS A 68 19.67 -1.04 -2.33
CA HIS A 68 20.84 -0.17 -2.47
C HIS A 68 20.66 0.89 -3.56
N ASP A 69 19.56 0.85 -4.30
CA ASP A 69 19.22 1.82 -5.34
C ASP A 69 18.51 3.04 -4.74
N VAL A 70 19.20 4.19 -4.80
CA VAL A 70 18.66 5.48 -4.34
C VAL A 70 17.32 5.81 -5.01
N VAL A 71 17.15 5.46 -6.29
CA VAL A 71 15.91 5.74 -7.02
C VAL A 71 14.75 4.92 -6.46
N ALA A 72 14.96 3.62 -6.22
CA ALA A 72 13.94 2.74 -5.66
C ALA A 72 13.51 3.15 -4.24
N ARG A 73 14.48 3.62 -3.44
CA ARG A 73 14.22 4.16 -2.10
C ARG A 73 13.38 5.43 -2.14
N VAL A 74 13.75 6.40 -2.97
CA VAL A 74 12.99 7.65 -3.15
C VAL A 74 11.58 7.36 -3.68
N GLN A 75 11.45 6.43 -4.63
CA GLN A 75 10.16 5.99 -5.16
C GLN A 75 9.27 5.37 -4.08
N THR A 76 9.85 4.63 -3.16
CA THR A 76 9.11 3.99 -2.08
C THR A 76 8.73 4.97 -0.97
N GLN A 77 9.64 5.88 -0.61
CA GLN A 77 9.35 6.97 0.33
C GLN A 77 8.18 7.82 -0.14
N ALA A 78 8.10 8.07 -1.46
CA ALA A 78 6.99 8.81 -2.06
C ALA A 78 5.61 8.22 -1.70
N ILE A 79 5.46 6.92 -1.45
CA ILE A 79 4.17 6.34 -1.06
C ILE A 79 3.61 6.99 0.21
N PHE A 80 4.47 7.36 1.17
CA PHE A 80 4.07 7.90 2.47
C PHE A 80 3.99 9.43 2.50
N VAL A 81 4.73 10.11 1.62
CA VAL A 81 4.83 11.59 1.62
C VAL A 81 4.07 12.26 0.47
N CYS A 82 3.63 11.51 -0.55
CA CYS A 82 2.99 12.09 -1.72
C CYS A 82 1.57 12.59 -1.38
N PRO A 83 1.25 13.88 -1.65
CA PRO A 83 -0.05 14.46 -1.31
C PRO A 83 -1.25 13.68 -1.87
N GLU A 84 -1.12 13.11 -3.08
CA GLU A 84 -2.16 12.28 -3.71
C GLU A 84 -2.60 11.07 -2.87
N LEU A 85 -1.72 10.53 -2.02
CA LEU A 85 -2.02 9.39 -1.16
C LEU A 85 -2.32 9.79 0.28
N GLN A 86 -1.74 10.89 0.77
CA GLN A 86 -1.86 11.28 2.17
C GLN A 86 -3.29 11.50 2.63
N GLU A 87 -4.16 12.05 1.79
CA GLU A 87 -5.58 12.22 2.14
C GLU A 87 -6.25 10.86 2.42
N HIS A 88 -6.05 9.87 1.55
CA HIS A 88 -6.63 8.53 1.71
C HIS A 88 -6.01 7.73 2.85
N LEU A 89 -4.71 7.91 3.09
CA LEU A 89 -4.05 7.34 4.26
C LEU A 89 -4.62 7.94 5.55
N GLY A 90 -4.79 9.26 5.61
CA GLY A 90 -5.42 9.95 6.73
C GLY A 90 -6.86 9.49 6.98
N GLU A 91 -7.65 9.34 5.91
CA GLU A 91 -8.99 8.78 6.01
C GLU A 91 -9.01 7.33 6.53
N PHE A 92 -8.06 6.48 6.13
CA PHE A 92 -7.95 5.11 6.66
C PHE A 92 -7.69 5.13 8.17
N VAL A 93 -6.81 6.03 8.61
CA VAL A 93 -6.52 6.22 10.03
C VAL A 93 -7.76 6.67 10.80
N LEU A 94 -8.49 7.65 10.27
CA LEU A 94 -9.68 8.19 10.92
C LEU A 94 -10.84 7.18 10.95
N LEU A 95 -11.08 6.47 9.84
CA LEU A 95 -12.27 5.63 9.69
C LEU A 95 -12.09 4.20 10.19
N TYR A 96 -10.90 3.61 10.03
CA TYR A 96 -10.63 2.24 10.43
C TYR A 96 -9.88 2.15 11.76
N LEU A 97 -8.78 2.90 11.92
CA LEU A 97 -7.98 2.82 13.13
C LEU A 97 -8.66 3.55 14.29
N ASN A 98 -9.12 4.79 14.09
CA ASN A 98 -9.91 5.57 15.04
C ASN A 98 -9.42 5.49 16.51
N GLY A 99 -8.10 5.59 16.72
CA GLY A 99 -7.48 5.50 18.05
C GLY A 99 -7.34 4.09 18.63
N GLU A 100 -7.85 3.05 17.95
CA GLU A 100 -7.67 1.65 18.33
C GLU A 100 -6.24 1.17 18.08
N TRP A 101 -5.80 0.18 18.87
CA TRP A 101 -4.44 -0.36 18.79
C TRP A 101 -4.37 -1.90 18.75
N SER A 102 -5.52 -2.56 18.64
CA SER A 102 -5.61 -4.03 18.66
C SER A 102 -6.43 -4.60 17.51
N LEU A 103 -6.45 -3.87 16.40
CA LEU A 103 -7.19 -4.25 15.20
C LEU A 103 -6.44 -5.32 14.40
N PRO A 104 -7.18 -6.23 13.74
CA PRO A 104 -6.58 -7.18 12.79
C PRO A 104 -5.97 -6.43 11.60
N VAL A 105 -4.97 -7.03 10.94
CA VAL A 105 -4.45 -6.52 9.65
C VAL A 105 -5.19 -7.21 8.50
N GLY A 106 -5.18 -6.59 7.32
CA GLY A 106 -5.79 -7.17 6.13
C GLY A 106 -5.10 -8.47 5.70
N ASP A 107 -5.88 -9.39 5.13
CA ASP A 107 -5.39 -10.55 4.37
C ASP A 107 -5.39 -10.20 2.88
N TRP A 108 -4.25 -10.43 2.21
CA TRP A 108 -4.07 -10.07 0.80
C TRP A 108 -5.09 -10.76 -0.12
N ARG A 109 -5.32 -12.07 0.07
CA ARG A 109 -6.17 -12.86 -0.83
C ARG A 109 -7.65 -12.44 -0.70
N ALA A 110 -8.12 -12.27 0.52
CA ALA A 110 -9.47 -11.78 0.80
C ALA A 110 -9.67 -10.34 0.28
N THR A 111 -8.67 -9.48 0.49
CA THR A 111 -8.70 -8.08 0.02
C THR A 111 -8.76 -8.00 -1.50
N ILE A 112 -7.90 -8.74 -2.23
CA ILE A 112 -7.93 -8.75 -3.70
C ILE A 112 -9.25 -9.28 -4.24
N LYS A 113 -9.85 -10.29 -3.61
CA LYS A 113 -11.16 -10.79 -4.02
C LYS A 113 -12.22 -9.69 -3.94
N LEU A 114 -12.26 -8.93 -2.84
CA LEU A 114 -13.16 -7.79 -2.68
C LEU A 114 -12.89 -6.68 -3.70
N ILE A 115 -11.62 -6.35 -3.96
CA ILE A 115 -11.23 -5.39 -5.00
C ILE A 115 -11.78 -5.82 -6.37
N GLN A 116 -11.65 -7.10 -6.75
CA GLN A 116 -12.15 -7.58 -8.04
C GLN A 116 -13.67 -7.54 -8.13
N GLN A 117 -14.36 -7.80 -7.03
CA GLN A 117 -15.83 -7.71 -6.94
C GLN A 117 -16.32 -6.27 -7.11
N HIS A 118 -15.64 -5.30 -6.49
CA HIS A 118 -16.12 -3.92 -6.39
C HIS A 118 -15.37 -2.92 -7.26
N LYS A 119 -14.44 -3.33 -8.13
CA LYS A 119 -13.67 -2.41 -8.97
C LYS A 119 -14.50 -1.49 -9.87
N LYS A 120 -15.72 -1.90 -10.24
CA LYS A 120 -16.66 -1.10 -11.05
C LYS A 120 -17.78 -0.45 -10.22
N ASP A 121 -17.79 -0.64 -8.92
CA ASP A 121 -18.85 -0.15 -8.04
C ASP A 121 -18.55 1.29 -7.60
N PRO A 122 -19.31 2.30 -8.06
CA PRO A 122 -19.03 3.71 -7.75
C PRO A 122 -19.14 4.02 -6.25
N THR A 123 -19.88 3.23 -5.47
CA THR A 123 -19.99 3.43 -4.01
C THR A 123 -18.68 3.11 -3.29
N TRP A 124 -17.85 2.22 -3.85
CA TRP A 124 -16.53 1.87 -3.33
C TRP A 124 -15.45 2.91 -3.64
N HIS A 125 -15.71 3.78 -4.62
CA HIS A 125 -14.82 4.85 -5.06
C HIS A 125 -15.17 6.23 -4.51
N SER A 126 -16.25 6.35 -3.75
CA SER A 126 -16.70 7.61 -3.16
C SER A 126 -15.88 7.99 -1.93
N SER A 127 -15.91 9.26 -1.50
CA SER A 127 -15.36 9.68 -0.20
C SER A 127 -16.28 9.29 0.97
N LYS A 128 -17.59 9.19 0.73
CA LYS A 128 -18.57 8.80 1.74
C LYS A 128 -18.42 7.33 2.06
N CYS A 129 -17.91 7.01 3.25
CA CYS A 129 -17.85 5.63 3.74
C CYS A 129 -19.27 5.05 3.82
N PRO A 130 -19.60 3.98 3.09
CA PRO A 130 -20.81 3.24 3.36
C PRO A 130 -20.60 2.53 4.69
N VAL A 131 -21.19 3.07 5.77
CA VAL A 131 -21.18 2.41 7.07
C VAL A 131 -22.01 1.14 6.92
N GLN A 132 -21.33 0.02 6.76
CA GLN A 132 -21.93 -1.31 6.67
C GLN A 132 -21.50 -2.11 7.89
N PRO A 133 -22.45 -2.60 8.72
CA PRO A 133 -22.14 -3.23 10.01
C PRO A 133 -21.40 -4.57 9.89
N ASP A 134 -21.32 -5.15 8.69
CA ASP A 134 -20.65 -6.42 8.38
C ASP A 134 -19.22 -6.25 7.82
N TRP A 135 -18.68 -5.02 7.81
CA TRP A 135 -17.35 -4.76 7.28
C TRP A 135 -16.23 -5.32 8.15
N THR A 136 -15.48 -6.24 7.55
CA THR A 136 -14.20 -6.73 8.09
C THR A 136 -13.04 -5.80 7.71
N VAL A 137 -11.87 -5.98 8.32
CA VAL A 137 -10.62 -5.29 7.91
C VAL A 137 -10.35 -5.34 6.40
N ASN A 138 -10.61 -6.48 5.76
CA ASN A 138 -10.41 -6.65 4.32
C ASN A 138 -11.30 -5.71 3.47
N HIS A 139 -12.48 -5.34 3.95
CA HIS A 139 -13.37 -4.38 3.28
C HIS A 139 -12.77 -2.98 3.31
N PHE A 140 -12.24 -2.57 4.47
CA PHE A 140 -11.52 -1.30 4.59
C PHE A 140 -10.31 -1.29 3.66
N TYR A 141 -9.41 -2.28 3.74
CA TYR A 141 -8.25 -2.37 2.85
C TYR A 141 -8.65 -2.30 1.37
N ALA A 142 -9.63 -3.10 0.95
CA ALA A 142 -10.07 -3.15 -0.45
C ALA A 142 -10.59 -1.79 -0.94
N ARG A 143 -11.41 -1.11 -0.13
CA ARG A 143 -11.93 0.22 -0.44
C ARG A 143 -10.80 1.24 -0.59
N PHE A 144 -9.92 1.33 0.40
CA PHE A 144 -8.85 2.32 0.37
C PHE A 144 -7.88 2.07 -0.78
N LEU A 145 -7.59 0.81 -1.10
CA LEU A 145 -6.78 0.45 -2.26
C LEU A 145 -7.42 0.86 -3.59
N LEU A 146 -8.74 0.66 -3.75
CA LEU A 146 -9.47 1.12 -4.94
C LEU A 146 -9.35 2.63 -5.13
N ARG A 147 -9.53 3.38 -4.04
CA ARG A 147 -9.44 4.85 -4.05
C ARG A 147 -8.02 5.36 -4.29
N MET A 148 -7.04 4.80 -3.59
CA MET A 148 -5.63 5.14 -3.82
C MET A 148 -5.20 4.81 -5.25
N LEU A 149 -5.62 3.68 -5.83
CA LEU A 149 -5.34 3.40 -7.23
C LEU A 149 -5.98 4.46 -8.15
N ARG A 150 -7.20 4.89 -7.86
CA ARG A 150 -7.87 5.94 -8.64
C ARG A 150 -7.05 7.24 -8.62
N GLU A 151 -6.55 7.67 -7.48
CA GLU A 151 -5.68 8.87 -7.41
C GLU A 151 -4.34 8.67 -8.11
N VAL A 152 -3.74 7.49 -8.01
CA VAL A 152 -2.53 7.17 -8.77
C VAL A 152 -2.81 7.35 -10.27
N ARG A 153 -3.93 6.82 -10.77
CA ARG A 153 -4.25 6.82 -12.21
C ARG A 153 -4.77 8.17 -12.72
N TYR A 154 -5.56 8.87 -11.91
CA TYR A 154 -6.29 10.08 -12.30
C TYR A 154 -6.16 11.16 -11.21
N PRO A 155 -4.93 11.64 -10.93
CA PRO A 155 -4.72 12.61 -9.87
C PRO A 155 -5.35 13.96 -10.23
N VAL A 156 -5.89 14.67 -9.24
CA VAL A 156 -6.32 16.07 -9.42
C VAL A 156 -5.15 16.96 -9.84
N LYS A 157 -3.96 16.71 -9.28
CA LYS A 157 -2.71 17.37 -9.64
C LYS A 157 -1.62 16.32 -9.80
N GLU A 158 -1.12 16.15 -11.01
CA GLU A 158 -0.11 15.13 -11.28
C GLU A 158 1.27 15.52 -10.71
N THR A 159 1.76 14.78 -9.72
CA THR A 159 3.18 14.83 -9.31
C THR A 159 3.98 13.74 -10.03
N LYS A 160 5.28 13.96 -10.24
CA LYS A 160 6.17 12.90 -10.81
C LYS A 160 6.48 11.78 -9.81
N MET A 161 6.18 11.97 -8.53
CA MET A 161 6.61 11.08 -7.43
C MET A 161 6.05 9.66 -7.57
N LEU A 162 4.81 9.52 -8.03
CA LEU A 162 4.14 8.23 -8.24
C LEU A 162 4.12 7.79 -9.71
N GLY A 163 4.89 8.45 -10.58
CA GLY A 163 4.90 8.14 -12.02
C GLY A 163 5.30 6.69 -12.33
N TRP A 164 6.02 6.04 -11.42
CA TRP A 164 6.37 4.63 -11.53
C TRP A 164 5.17 3.70 -11.28
N LEU A 165 4.33 3.98 -10.28
CA LEU A 165 3.06 3.28 -10.05
C LEU A 165 2.09 3.51 -11.22
N ARG A 166 2.07 4.71 -11.80
CA ARG A 166 1.22 5.03 -12.97
C ARG A 166 1.49 4.18 -14.21
N ARG A 167 2.70 3.65 -14.34
CA ARG A 167 3.10 2.75 -15.44
C ARG A 167 2.98 1.27 -15.10
N ALA A 168 2.77 0.93 -13.83
CA ALA A 168 2.65 -0.45 -13.36
C ALA A 168 1.24 -1.02 -13.59
N ASP A 169 1.13 -2.34 -13.63
CA ASP A 169 -0.16 -3.03 -13.70
C ASP A 169 -0.97 -2.80 -12.42
N HIS A 170 -2.31 -2.82 -12.52
CA HIS A 170 -3.20 -2.50 -11.38
C HIS A 170 -2.94 -3.36 -10.15
N GLU A 171 -2.75 -4.66 -10.36
CA GLU A 171 -2.52 -5.61 -9.26
C GLU A 171 -1.17 -5.39 -8.57
N ASP A 172 -0.15 -4.98 -9.32
CA ASP A 172 1.16 -4.68 -8.74
C ASP A 172 1.11 -3.40 -7.91
N VAL A 173 0.33 -2.40 -8.35
CA VAL A 173 0.06 -1.20 -7.54
C VAL A 173 -0.70 -1.57 -6.27
N TYR A 174 -1.72 -2.42 -6.35
CA TYR A 174 -2.43 -2.88 -5.15
C TYR A 174 -1.50 -3.61 -4.18
N TRP A 175 -0.58 -4.43 -4.69
CA TRP A 175 0.38 -5.13 -3.85
C TRP A 175 1.28 -4.16 -3.07
N VAL A 176 1.84 -3.17 -3.76
CA VAL A 176 2.67 -2.13 -3.15
C VAL A 176 1.88 -1.38 -2.08
N LEU A 177 0.72 -0.85 -2.44
CA LEU A 177 -0.10 -0.03 -1.54
C LEU A 177 -0.62 -0.83 -0.35
N PHE A 178 -0.94 -2.12 -0.53
CA PHE A 178 -1.41 -3.00 0.55
C PHE A 178 -0.35 -3.17 1.65
N HIS A 179 0.90 -3.43 1.27
CA HIS A 179 1.98 -3.64 2.24
C HIS A 179 2.44 -2.32 2.88
N ALA A 180 2.41 -1.21 2.13
CA ALA A 180 2.62 0.12 2.71
C ALA A 180 1.53 0.46 3.74
N LEU A 181 0.27 0.20 3.43
CA LEU A 181 -0.87 0.42 4.33
C LEU A 181 -0.80 -0.47 5.58
N MET A 182 -0.37 -1.73 5.41
CA MET A 182 -0.14 -2.65 6.52
C MET A 182 0.94 -2.14 7.47
N TYR A 183 2.07 -1.67 6.94
CA TYR A 183 3.13 -1.08 7.77
C TYR A 183 2.59 0.13 8.54
N LEU A 184 1.90 1.05 7.85
CA LEU A 184 1.33 2.24 8.45
C LEU A 184 0.32 1.90 9.56
N GLN A 185 -0.54 0.90 9.34
CA GLN A 185 -1.47 0.43 10.36
C GLN A 185 -0.72 -0.03 11.62
N LEU A 186 0.34 -0.82 11.48
CA LEU A 186 1.11 -1.32 12.62
C LEU A 186 1.76 -0.18 13.42
N ASP A 187 2.35 0.78 12.71
CA ASP A 187 2.99 1.95 13.29
C ASP A 187 2.00 2.82 14.09
N ILE A 188 0.83 3.10 13.50
CA ILE A 188 -0.20 3.91 14.15
C ILE A 188 -0.85 3.19 15.32
N MET A 189 -1.12 1.89 15.21
CA MET A 189 -1.62 1.12 16.35
C MET A 189 -0.62 1.13 17.52
N GLN A 190 0.69 1.08 17.23
CA GLN A 190 1.71 1.18 18.26
C GLN A 190 1.75 2.58 18.89
N PHE A 191 1.61 3.64 18.10
CA PHE A 191 1.48 5.00 18.59
C PHE A 191 0.23 5.15 19.47
N ASN A 192 -0.93 4.69 19.01
CA ASN A 192 -2.17 4.72 19.79
C ASN A 192 -2.01 3.99 21.12
N ARG A 193 -1.37 2.82 21.10
CA ARG A 193 -1.10 2.03 22.29
C ARG A 193 -0.19 2.75 23.29
N SER A 194 0.85 3.44 22.83
CA SER A 194 1.77 4.15 23.73
C SER A 194 1.16 5.40 24.36
N HIS A 195 0.08 5.91 23.77
CA HIS A 195 -0.66 7.08 24.26
C HIS A 195 -1.99 6.70 24.94
N ALA A 196 -2.35 5.42 24.94
CA ALA A 196 -3.54 4.93 25.62
C ALA A 196 -3.38 5.03 27.15
N PRO A 197 -4.44 5.39 27.89
CA PRO A 197 -4.43 5.31 29.35
C PRO A 197 -4.03 3.92 29.84
N LEU A 198 -3.19 3.83 30.87
CA LEU A 198 -2.71 2.55 31.41
C LEU A 198 -3.85 1.58 31.76
N ARG A 199 -5.00 2.12 32.22
CA ARG A 199 -6.21 1.35 32.52
C ARG A 199 -6.76 0.61 31.31
N ASP A 200 -6.76 1.25 30.14
CA ASP A 200 -7.31 0.68 28.91
C ASP A 200 -6.37 -0.40 28.37
N VAL A 201 -5.06 -0.19 28.49
CA VAL A 201 -4.04 -1.20 28.18
C VAL A 201 -4.20 -2.42 29.09
N ALA A 202 -4.32 -2.24 30.40
CA ALA A 202 -4.50 -3.33 31.35
C ALA A 202 -5.80 -4.11 31.12
N SER A 203 -6.90 -3.40 30.87
CA SER A 203 -8.21 -4.01 30.59
C SER A 203 -8.18 -4.82 29.29
N HIS A 204 -7.49 -4.32 28.25
CA HIS A 204 -7.30 -5.05 27.00
C HIS A 204 -6.61 -6.41 27.23
N TYR A 205 -5.55 -6.44 28.06
CA TYR A 205 -4.86 -7.69 28.37
C TYR A 205 -5.69 -8.66 29.21
N ALA A 206 -6.42 -8.15 30.21
CA ALA A 206 -7.32 -8.96 31.03
C ALA A 206 -8.43 -9.62 30.19
N ASN A 207 -9.00 -8.87 29.24
CA ASN A 207 -10.03 -9.38 28.34
C ASN A 207 -9.48 -10.33 27.25
N LYS A 208 -8.20 -10.21 26.89
CA LYS A 208 -7.55 -11.06 25.88
C LYS A 208 -7.14 -12.43 26.42
N PHE A 209 -7.00 -12.56 27.75
CA PHE A 209 -6.69 -13.82 28.43
C PHE A 209 -7.67 -14.05 29.59
N PRO A 210 -8.94 -14.40 29.32
CA PRO A 210 -9.88 -14.77 30.36
C PRO A 210 -9.50 -16.16 30.88
N GLY A 211 -8.48 -16.27 31.74
CA GLY A 211 -8.01 -17.58 32.18
C GLY A 211 -6.65 -17.71 32.87
N VAL A 212 -6.13 -16.68 33.55
CA VAL A 212 -5.19 -16.93 34.66
C VAL A 212 -5.96 -16.66 35.94
N GLY A 213 -6.56 -17.72 36.47
CA GLY A 213 -7.39 -17.67 37.66
C GLY A 213 -6.67 -17.00 38.83
N THR A 214 -7.40 -16.14 39.51
CA THR A 214 -7.21 -15.88 40.94
C THR A 214 -7.27 -17.22 41.67
N CYS A 215 -6.12 -17.82 41.92
CA CYS A 215 -5.92 -18.64 43.10
C CYS A 215 -5.40 -17.71 44.19
N LEU A 216 -6.31 -17.13 44.97
CA LEU A 216 -6.13 -16.76 46.38
C LEU A 216 -7.47 -16.93 47.09
#